data_AF-A0A3N5STP5-F1
#
_entry.id   AF-A0A3N5STP5-F1
#
_cell.length_a   1.000
_cell.length_b   1.000
_cell.length_c   1.000
_cell.angle_alpha   90.00
_cell.angle_beta   90.00
_cell.angle_gamma   90.00
#
_symmetry.space_group_name_H-M   'P 1'
#
loop_
_entity.id
_entity.type
_entity.pdbx_description
1 polymer ?
#
loop_
_entity_poly.entity_id
_entity_poly.type
_entity_poly.pdbx_seq_one_letter_code
_entity_poly.pdbx_strand_id
1 'polypeptide(L)' 'RVNIAKKHQRPVQAGRGQVQPGRIEFEAPIHLSNVMLVCPQCEEATRIGFRITEDGLKIRVCRKCGKDID' A
#
# COMPACT_ATOMS: atom_id res chain seq x y z
N ARG A 1 6.47 -4.27 -9.76
CA ARG A 1 5.88 -5.59 -9.44
C ARG A 1 6.13 -5.85 -7.98
N VAL A 2 5.07 -6.07 -7.19
CA VAL A 2 5.15 -6.23 -5.73
C VAL A 2 4.84 -7.69 -5.40
N ASN A 3 5.70 -8.33 -4.60
CA ASN A 3 5.67 -9.74 -4.17
C ASN A 3 4.68 -10.66 -4.92
N ILE A 4 5.01 -11.08 -6.15
CA ILE A 4 4.13 -11.95 -6.95
C ILE A 4 4.40 -13.40 -6.57
N ALA A 5 3.39 -14.06 -6.00
CA ALA A 5 3.43 -15.48 -5.71
C ALA A 5 2.59 -16.28 -6.71
N LYS A 6 2.96 -17.55 -6.88
CA LYS A 6 2.23 -18.50 -7.73
C LYS A 6 1.48 -19.49 -6.86
N LYS A 7 0.17 -19.62 -7.09
CA LYS A 7 -0.69 -20.58 -6.39
C LYS A 7 -1.42 -21.45 -7.41
N HIS A 8 -1.55 -22.73 -7.09
CA HIS A 8 -2.42 -23.63 -7.83
C HIS A 8 -3.85 -23.44 -7.35
N GLN A 9 -4.71 -22.97 -8.25
CA GLN A 9 -6.13 -22.77 -7.99
C GLN A 9 -6.92 -23.93 -8.57
N ARG A 10 -7.67 -24.62 -7.71
CA ARG A 10 -8.69 -25.57 -8.13
C ARG A 10 -9.79 -24.82 -8.89
N PRO A 11 -10.42 -25.44 -9.91
CA PRO A 11 -11.60 -24.87 -10.54
C PRO A 11 -12.66 -24.60 -9.48
N VAL A 12 -13.12 -23.35 -9.38
CA VAL A 12 -14.21 -22.96 -8.49
C VAL A 12 -15.25 -22.20 -9.30
N GLN A 13 -16.51 -22.48 -9.04
CA GLN A 13 -17.62 -21.81 -9.70
C GLN A 13 -17.90 -20.50 -8.94
N ALA A 14 -17.35 -19.38 -9.42
CA ALA A 14 -17.56 -18.07 -8.79
C ALA A 14 -18.67 -17.30 -9.53
N GLY A 15 -19.93 -17.52 -9.14
CA GLY A 15 -21.06 -16.76 -9.68
C GLY A 15 -21.13 -16.75 -11.22
N ARG A 16 -21.26 -15.55 -11.84
CA ARG A 16 -21.38 -15.34 -13.30
C ARG A 16 -20.04 -15.43 -14.06
N GLY A 17 -18.97 -15.94 -13.45
CA GLY A 17 -17.66 -16.06 -14.10
C GLY A 17 -16.95 -17.35 -13.71
N GLN A 18 -16.30 -17.98 -14.70
CA GLN A 18 -15.35 -19.06 -14.42
C GLN A 18 -14.06 -18.42 -13.89
N VAL A 19 -13.60 -18.85 -12.71
CA VAL A 19 -12.26 -18.49 -12.23
C VAL A 19 -11.24 -19.30 -13.01
N GLN A 20 -10.16 -18.67 -13.49
CA GLN A 20 -9.10 -19.36 -14.22
C GLN A 20 -8.53 -20.52 -13.37
N PRO A 21 -8.71 -21.78 -13.79
CA PRO A 21 -8.12 -22.91 -13.09
C PRO A 21 -6.63 -23.02 -13.45
N GLY A 22 -5.83 -23.58 -12.55
CA GLY A 22 -4.41 -23.84 -12.79
C GLY A 22 -3.48 -22.92 -11.99
N ARG A 23 -2.31 -22.60 -12.57
CA ARG A 23 -1.28 -21.80 -11.89
C ARG A 23 -1.56 -20.31 -12.09
N ILE A 24 -2.08 -19.66 -11.05
CA ILE A 24 -2.36 -18.23 -11.04
C ILE A 24 -1.22 -17.45 -10.39
N GLU A 25 -1.02 -16.21 -10.86
CA GLU A 25 -0.16 -15.21 -10.22
C GLU A 25 -1.05 -14.26 -9.41
N PHE A 26 -0.64 -13.96 -8.17
CA PHE A 26 -1.34 -12.99 -7.33
C PHE A 26 -0.33 -12.24 -6.45
N GLU A 27 -0.74 -11.05 -5.99
CA GLU A 27 0.05 -10.25 -5.05
C GLU A 27 -0.02 -10.89 -3.66
N ALA A 28 1.14 -11.31 -3.16
CA ALA A 28 1.29 -11.85 -1.83
C ALA A 28 1.58 -10.74 -0.81
N PRO A 29 1.20 -10.96 0.47
CA PRO A 29 1.43 -9.97 1.53
C PRO A 29 2.90 -9.56 1.62
N ILE A 30 3.13 -8.30 1.98
CA ILE A 30 4.45 -7.79 2.37
C ILE A 30 4.32 -7.25 3.79
N HIS A 31 5.35 -7.46 4.61
CA HIS A 31 5.39 -6.93 5.96
C HIS A 31 5.45 -5.39 5.94
N LEU A 32 4.63 -4.75 6.78
CA LEU A 32 4.50 -3.29 6.82
C LEU A 32 5.84 -2.56 7.04
N SER A 33 6.79 -3.16 7.78
CA SER A 33 8.11 -2.56 7.99
C SER A 33 8.96 -2.43 6.73
N ASN A 34 8.61 -3.16 5.66
CA ASN A 34 9.38 -3.20 4.41
C ASN A 34 8.85 -2.21 3.37
N VAL A 35 7.85 -1.38 3.73
CA VAL A 35 7.31 -0.33 2.87
C VAL A 35 7.53 1.05 3.50
N MET A 36 7.72 2.06 2.66
CA MET A 36 7.80 3.46 3.08
C MET A 36 6.79 4.30 2.32
N LEU A 37 6.27 5.33 2.99
CA LEU A 37 5.43 6.32 2.36
C LEU A 37 6.26 7.19 1.43
N VAL A 38 5.77 7.38 0.20
CA VAL A 38 6.29 8.38 -0.73
C VAL A 38 5.52 9.67 -0.50
N CYS A 39 6.23 10.77 -0.22
CA CYS A 39 5.59 12.06 -0.03
C CYS A 39 5.04 12.58 -1.37
N PRO A 40 3.75 12.95 -1.48
CA PRO A 40 3.18 13.45 -2.73
C PRO A 40 3.73 14.82 -3.14
N GLN A 41 4.38 15.55 -2.22
CA GLN A 41 4.87 16.90 -2.44
C GLN A 41 6.33 16.98 -2.92
N CYS A 42 7.16 16.01 -2.55
CA CYS A 42 8.57 15.96 -2.93
C CYS A 42 8.98 14.64 -3.58
N GLU A 43 8.03 13.72 -3.79
CA GLU A 43 8.22 12.41 -4.45
C GLU A 43 9.28 11.50 -3.83
N GLU A 44 9.75 11.85 -2.63
CA GLU A 44 10.75 11.08 -1.91
C GLU A 44 10.11 10.14 -0.88
N ALA A 45 10.69 8.94 -0.74
CA ALA A 45 10.39 8.05 0.37
C ALA A 45 10.80 8.70 1.69
N THR A 46 9.88 8.80 2.64
CA THR A 46 10.06 9.57 3.88
C THR A 46 9.47 8.87 5.11
N ARG A 47 9.98 9.24 6.29
CA ARG A 47 9.33 8.93 7.57
C ARG A 47 8.30 10.02 7.87
N ILE A 48 7.30 9.66 8.68
CA ILE A 48 6.20 10.53 9.04
C ILE A 48 6.47 11.20 10.40
N GLY A 49 6.11 12.47 10.51
CA GLY A 49 5.91 13.20 11.78
C GLY A 49 4.44 13.56 11.95
N PHE A 50 4.09 14.16 13.09
CA PHE A 50 2.74 14.65 13.34
C PHE A 50 2.78 16.10 13.83
N ARG A 51 1.82 16.91 13.41
CA ARG A 51 1.54 18.21 14.01
C ARG A 51 0.05 18.36 14.28
N ILE A 52 -0.29 19.26 15.19
CA ILE A 52 -1.67 19.62 15.52
C ILE A 52 -1.94 20.97 14.86
N THR A 53 -2.99 21.08 14.06
CA THR A 53 -3.42 22.35 13.45
C THR A 53 -4.07 23.26 14.48
N GLU A 54 -4.26 24.53 14.14
CA GLU A 54 -4.95 25.49 15.01
C GLU A 54 -6.39 25.05 15.32
N ASP A 55 -7.02 24.31 14.40
CA ASP A 55 -8.34 23.69 14.56
C ASP A 55 -8.34 22.42 15.44
N GLY A 56 -7.17 22.03 15.97
CA GLY A 56 -7.00 20.86 16.84
C GLY A 56 -6.88 19.51 16.12
N LEU A 57 -6.78 19.49 14.79
CA LEU A 57 -6.68 18.27 14.01
C LEU A 57 -5.24 17.76 13.97
N LYS A 58 -5.06 16.44 14.13
CA LYS A 58 -3.76 15.78 14.02
C LYS A 58 -3.52 15.37 12.58
N ILE A 59 -2.48 15.94 11.97
CA ILE A 59 -2.12 15.69 10.56
C ILE A 59 -0.72 15.09 10.44
N ARG A 60 -0.51 14.25 9.42
CA ARG A 60 0.81 13.68 9.09
C ARG A 60 1.65 14.69 8.33
N VAL A 61 2.92 14.77 8.69
CA VAL A 61 3.91 15.67 8.10
C VAL A 61 5.09 14.89 7.54
N CYS A 62 5.58 15.27 6.37
CA CYS A 62 6.79 14.72 5.79
C CYS A 62 8.02 15.21 6.55
N ARG A 63 8.84 14.29 7.09
CA ARG A 63 10.09 14.69 7.78
C ARG A 63 11.19 15.22 6.86
N LYS A 64 11.06 15.06 5.54
CA LYS A 64 12.05 15.54 4.56
C LYS A 64 11.77 16.97 4.11
N CYS A 65 10.56 17.26 3.64
CA CYS A 65 10.20 18.57 3.12
C CYS A 65 9.34 19.42 4.07
N GLY A 66 8.92 18.88 5.22
CA GLY A 66 8.13 19.60 6.23
C GLY A 66 6.67 19.88 5.86
N LYS A 67 6.23 19.45 4.67
CA LYS A 67 4.87 19.63 4.18
C LYS A 67 3.91 18.57 4.70
N ASP A 68 2.63 18.92 4.70
CA ASP A 68 1.55 18.01 5.06
C ASP A 68 1.37 16.89 4.03
N ILE A 69 0.94 15.75 4.54
CA ILE A 69 0.66 14.53 3.77
C ILE A 69 -0.85 14.25 3.73
N ASP A 70 -1.55 14.59 4.81
CA ASP A 70 -3.00 14.43 4.97
C ASP A 70 -3.77 15.67 4.56
#